data_AF-A0A1V8UGM4-F1
#
_entry.id   AF-A0A1V8UGM4-F1
#
_cell.length_a   1.000
_cell.length_b   1.000
_cell.length_c   1.000
_cell.angle_alpha   90.00
_cell.angle_beta   90.00
_cell.angle_gamma   90.00
#
_symmetry.space_group_name_H-M   'P 1'
#
loop_
_entity.id
_entity.type
_entity.pdbx_description
1 polymer ?
#
loop_
_entity_poly.entity_id
_entity_poly.type
_entity_poly.pdbx_seq_one_letter_code
_entity_poly.pdbx_strand_id
1 'polypeptide(L)'
;MAVSTTQTANPPTSTPISSADFETFYNWSTFFSILTGRADPTLRQKYYDHHDDINEEKYTTRCNNDKEWFFKHSPIIRFMSHNIDLLAPSSGSASITSDTVTCARCPTSQAGGFSPTHGILICANHIRNRGHLEDTLAHEMVHAYDHMRFKLDPYDLRHAACMEIRASTLSGECRWGREFFTRGQWGLTQQLQECVRRRATLSVAARPACKDDVQAVRVVDE
;
A
#
# COMPACT_ATOMS: atom_id res chain seq x y z
N MET A 1 -28.98 -36.41 20.85
CA MET A 1 -29.47 -35.48 19.81
C MET A 1 -29.54 -34.10 20.42
N ALA A 2 -28.58 -33.24 20.11
CA ALA A 2 -28.60 -31.83 20.50
C ALA A 2 -28.40 -31.03 19.20
N VAL A 3 -29.45 -30.33 18.80
CA VAL A 3 -29.52 -29.55 17.57
C VAL A 3 -28.66 -28.30 17.76
N SER A 4 -27.62 -28.17 16.94
CA SER A 4 -26.79 -26.97 16.88
C SER A 4 -27.49 -25.95 15.99
N THR A 5 -28.02 -24.90 16.59
CA THR A 5 -28.67 -23.79 15.88
C THR A 5 -27.58 -22.90 15.28
N THR A 6 -27.42 -22.97 13.96
CA THR A 6 -26.60 -22.04 13.18
C THR A 6 -27.24 -20.66 13.20
N GLN A 7 -26.63 -19.70 13.91
CA GLN A 7 -26.95 -18.28 13.75
C GLN A 7 -26.45 -17.83 12.38
N THR A 8 -27.37 -17.47 11.51
CA THR A 8 -27.10 -16.80 10.24
C THR A 8 -26.56 -15.40 10.53
N ALA A 9 -25.32 -15.12 10.11
CA ALA A 9 -24.74 -13.79 10.14
C ALA A 9 -25.60 -12.82 9.31
N ASN A 10 -25.94 -11.67 9.88
CA ASN A 10 -26.62 -10.59 9.17
C ASN A 10 -25.71 -10.06 8.04
N PRO A 11 -26.27 -9.63 6.89
CA PRO A 11 -25.49 -8.98 5.85
C PRO A 11 -24.92 -7.65 6.35
N PRO A 12 -23.75 -7.24 5.86
CA PRO A 12 -23.07 -6.03 6.31
C PRO A 12 -23.91 -4.78 5.98
N THR A 13 -24.09 -3.93 6.98
CA THR A 13 -24.84 -2.67 6.87
C THR A 13 -24.00 -1.66 6.11
N SER A 14 -24.26 -1.47 4.81
CA SER A 14 -23.77 -0.29 4.11
C SER A 14 -24.31 0.97 4.79
N THR A 15 -23.45 1.86 5.27
CA THR A 15 -23.86 3.14 5.86
C THR A 15 -24.73 3.88 4.83
N PRO A 16 -26.02 4.14 5.11
CA PRO A 16 -26.90 4.80 4.16
C PRO A 16 -26.43 6.24 3.94
N ILE A 17 -26.23 6.63 2.68
CA ILE A 17 -25.84 7.98 2.28
C ILE A 17 -26.90 8.96 2.81
N SER A 18 -26.49 9.94 3.61
CA SER A 18 -27.43 10.92 4.16
C SER A 18 -27.98 11.82 3.05
N SER A 19 -29.17 12.40 3.24
CA SER A 19 -29.74 13.34 2.27
C SER A 19 -28.84 14.57 2.05
N ALA A 20 -28.15 15.03 3.09
CA ALA A 20 -27.19 16.13 3.01
C ALA A 20 -25.95 15.76 2.19
N ASP A 21 -25.45 14.53 2.31
CA ASP A 21 -24.33 14.04 1.53
C ASP A 21 -24.72 13.84 0.06
N PHE A 22 -25.95 13.39 -0.21
CA PHE A 22 -26.47 13.26 -1.57
C PHE A 22 -26.57 14.61 -2.27
N GLU A 23 -27.11 15.63 -1.60
CA GLU A 23 -27.20 16.99 -2.12
C GLU A 23 -25.82 17.61 -2.37
N THR A 24 -24.83 17.30 -1.54
CA THR A 24 -23.49 17.90 -1.61
C THR A 24 -22.58 17.19 -2.62
N PHE A 25 -22.51 15.85 -2.55
CA PHE A 25 -21.50 15.05 -3.24
C PHE A 25 -22.03 14.25 -4.43
N TYR A 26 -23.30 13.81 -4.40
CA TYR A 26 -23.86 12.87 -5.39
C TYR A 26 -24.96 13.47 -6.27
N ASN A 27 -24.87 14.76 -6.60
CA ASN A 27 -25.72 15.41 -7.59
C ASN A 27 -25.05 15.49 -8.98
N TRP A 28 -25.83 15.72 -10.03
CA TRP A 28 -25.32 15.81 -11.41
C TRP A 28 -24.28 16.92 -11.62
N SER A 29 -24.40 18.06 -10.94
CA SER A 29 -23.45 19.18 -11.08
C SER A 29 -22.09 18.85 -10.45
N THR A 30 -22.07 18.24 -9.26
CA THR A 30 -20.84 17.75 -8.61
C THR A 30 -20.23 16.62 -9.44
N PHE A 31 -21.04 15.67 -9.91
CA PHE A 31 -20.58 14.58 -10.76
C PHE A 31 -19.90 15.08 -12.04
N PHE A 32 -20.57 15.94 -12.82
CA PHE A 32 -20.00 16.46 -14.08
C PHE A 32 -18.82 17.40 -13.84
N SER A 33 -18.79 18.17 -12.76
CA SER A 33 -17.64 19.03 -12.45
C SER A 33 -16.40 18.22 -12.06
N ILE A 34 -16.56 17.13 -11.30
CA ILE A 34 -15.46 16.20 -10.99
C ILE A 34 -15.01 15.47 -12.26
N LEU A 35 -15.95 14.94 -13.05
CA LEU A 35 -15.64 14.21 -14.29
C LEU A 35 -14.91 15.08 -15.32
N THR A 36 -15.29 16.35 -15.45
CA THR A 36 -14.65 17.29 -16.38
C THR A 36 -13.41 17.97 -15.81
N GLY A 37 -13.00 17.63 -14.57
CA GLY A 37 -11.84 18.22 -13.91
C GLY A 37 -11.99 19.70 -13.53
N ARG A 38 -13.22 20.23 -13.52
CA ARG A 38 -13.54 21.63 -13.20
C ARG A 38 -13.90 21.85 -11.73
N ALA A 39 -14.09 20.77 -10.97
CA ALA A 39 -14.41 20.86 -9.54
C ALA A 39 -13.28 21.53 -8.76
N ASP A 40 -13.68 22.33 -7.76
CA ASP A 40 -12.75 22.88 -6.78
C ASP A 40 -11.94 21.74 -6.10
N PRO A 41 -10.62 21.89 -5.91
CA PRO A 41 -9.78 20.84 -5.32
C PRO A 41 -10.27 20.35 -3.95
N THR A 42 -10.81 21.25 -3.13
CA THR A 42 -11.27 20.90 -1.77
C THR A 42 -12.58 20.11 -1.82
N LEU A 43 -13.50 20.47 -2.72
CA LEU A 43 -14.73 19.71 -2.95
C LEU A 43 -14.42 18.31 -3.47
N ARG A 44 -13.49 18.21 -4.42
CA ARG A 44 -13.05 16.93 -4.98
C ARG A 44 -12.42 16.03 -3.91
N GLN A 45 -11.59 16.59 -3.03
CA GLN A 45 -11.01 15.82 -1.93
C GLN A 45 -12.09 15.30 -0.98
N LYS A 46 -13.01 16.17 -0.53
CA LYS A 46 -14.11 15.77 0.36
C LYS A 46 -15.00 14.70 -0.26
N TYR A 47 -15.25 14.77 -1.58
CA TYR A 47 -15.98 13.74 -2.31
C TYR A 47 -15.28 12.37 -2.21
N TYR A 48 -13.95 12.33 -2.45
CA TYR A 48 -13.20 11.08 -2.36
C TYR A 48 -13.09 10.56 -0.93
N ASP A 49 -12.89 11.44 0.05
CA ASP A 49 -12.85 11.06 1.46
C ASP A 49 -14.17 10.41 1.89
N HIS A 50 -15.30 11.05 1.54
CA HIS A 50 -16.63 10.52 1.83
C HIS A 50 -16.91 9.20 1.09
N HIS A 51 -16.48 9.09 -0.16
CA HIS A 51 -16.58 7.85 -0.92
C HIS A 51 -15.77 6.72 -0.27
N ASP A 52 -14.59 7.01 0.25
CA ASP A 52 -13.74 6.05 0.96
C ASP A 52 -14.35 5.64 2.30
N ASP A 53 -14.99 6.56 3.03
CA ASP A 53 -15.71 6.28 4.27
C ASP A 53 -16.88 5.30 4.03
N ILE A 54 -17.70 5.53 2.99
CA ILE A 54 -18.82 4.64 2.64
C ILE A 54 -18.33 3.24 2.26
N ASN A 55 -17.19 3.14 1.57
CA ASN A 55 -16.67 1.88 1.05
C ASN A 55 -15.62 1.21 1.96
N GLU A 56 -15.38 1.74 3.16
CA GLU A 56 -14.31 1.27 4.06
C GLU A 56 -14.41 -0.24 4.34
N GLU A 57 -15.58 -0.72 4.74
CA GLU A 57 -15.82 -2.14 5.04
C GLU A 57 -15.53 -3.04 3.81
N LYS A 58 -15.97 -2.60 2.62
CA LYS A 58 -15.74 -3.32 1.38
C LYS A 58 -14.25 -3.40 1.06
N TYR A 59 -13.52 -2.30 1.20
CA TYR A 59 -12.09 -2.24 0.91
C TYR A 59 -11.28 -3.09 1.89
N THR A 60 -11.55 -2.96 3.18
CA THR A 60 -10.88 -3.72 4.24
C THR A 60 -11.17 -5.22 4.13
N THR A 61 -12.42 -5.61 3.89
CA THR A 61 -12.80 -7.02 3.67
C THR A 61 -12.07 -7.63 2.47
N ARG A 62 -12.04 -6.92 1.33
CA ARG A 62 -11.29 -7.37 0.14
C ARG A 62 -9.81 -7.53 0.45
N CYS A 63 -9.20 -6.54 1.12
CA CYS A 63 -7.78 -6.56 1.49
C CYS A 63 -7.45 -7.74 2.42
N ASN A 64 -8.29 -8.01 3.42
CA ASN A 64 -8.12 -9.14 4.34
C ASN A 64 -8.25 -10.50 3.62
N ASN A 65 -9.22 -10.65 2.72
CA ASN A 65 -9.36 -11.90 1.95
C ASN A 65 -8.15 -12.15 1.04
N ASP A 66 -7.67 -11.12 0.35
CA ASP A 66 -6.53 -11.22 -0.55
C ASP A 66 -5.22 -11.46 0.23
N LYS A 67 -4.99 -10.77 1.36
CA LYS A 67 -3.77 -10.99 2.17
C LYS A 67 -3.70 -12.42 2.70
N GLU A 68 -4.82 -12.96 3.21
CA GLU A 68 -4.89 -14.35 3.67
C GLU A 68 -4.57 -15.33 2.55
N TRP A 69 -5.06 -15.03 1.34
CA TRP A 69 -4.76 -15.83 0.15
C TRP A 69 -3.26 -15.80 -0.19
N PHE A 70 -2.60 -14.65 -0.07
CA PHE A 70 -1.16 -14.53 -0.36
C PHE A 70 -0.27 -15.31 0.59
N PHE A 71 -0.52 -15.27 1.90
CA PHE A 71 0.25 -16.07 2.85
C PHE A 71 0.15 -17.58 2.57
N LYS A 72 -0.94 -18.01 1.92
CA LYS A 72 -1.13 -19.42 1.51
C LYS A 72 -0.56 -19.73 0.12
N HIS A 73 -0.61 -18.81 -0.85
CA HIS A 73 -0.39 -19.15 -2.25
C HIS A 73 0.64 -18.28 -2.99
N SER A 74 0.92 -17.07 -2.54
CA SER A 74 1.88 -16.19 -3.23
C SER A 74 3.30 -16.64 -2.98
N PRO A 75 4.10 -16.95 -4.02
CA PRO A 75 5.49 -17.36 -3.83
C PRO A 75 6.34 -16.28 -3.17
N ILE A 76 6.16 -15.01 -3.56
CA ILE A 76 6.97 -13.90 -3.02
C ILE A 76 6.63 -13.63 -1.55
N ILE A 77 5.35 -13.62 -1.18
CA ILE A 77 4.94 -13.37 0.21
C ILE A 77 5.38 -14.53 1.11
N ARG A 78 5.22 -15.78 0.67
CA ARG A 78 5.69 -16.94 1.42
C ARG A 78 7.22 -16.96 1.56
N PHE A 79 7.94 -16.63 0.49
CA PHE A 79 9.39 -16.51 0.52
C PHE A 79 9.85 -15.45 1.52
N MET A 80 9.25 -14.25 1.47
CA MET A 80 9.60 -13.17 2.39
C MET A 80 9.25 -13.51 3.84
N SER A 81 8.07 -14.05 4.09
CA SER A 81 7.64 -14.49 5.43
C SER A 81 8.63 -15.50 6.02
N HIS A 82 9.02 -16.52 5.24
CA HIS A 82 10.02 -17.49 5.67
C HIS A 82 11.38 -16.85 6.01
N ASN A 83 11.90 -15.96 5.15
CA ASN A 83 13.19 -15.32 5.38
C ASN A 83 13.18 -14.34 6.56
N ILE A 84 12.04 -13.72 6.83
CA ILE A 84 11.81 -12.88 8.00
C ILE A 84 11.82 -13.75 9.27
N ASP A 85 11.12 -14.89 9.25
CA ASP A 85 11.09 -15.82 10.38
C ASP A 85 12.46 -16.39 10.74
N LEU A 86 13.35 -16.57 9.75
CA LEU A 86 14.74 -16.99 10.00
C LEU A 86 15.56 -15.95 10.78
N LEU A 87 15.15 -14.68 10.75
CA LEU A 87 15.78 -13.59 11.50
C LEU A 87 15.05 -13.26 12.80
N ALA A 88 13.79 -13.70 12.93
CA ALA A 88 12.97 -13.40 14.08
C ALA A 88 13.51 -14.05 15.37
N PRO A 89 13.37 -13.40 16.54
CA PRO A 89 13.69 -14.02 17.81
C PRO A 89 12.83 -15.26 18.05
N SER A 90 13.30 -16.19 18.89
CA SER A 90 12.58 -17.44 19.22
C SER A 90 11.19 -17.22 19.83
N SER A 91 10.89 -16.00 20.29
CA SER A 91 9.57 -15.60 20.77
C SER A 91 8.53 -15.40 19.65
N GLY A 92 8.96 -15.32 18.39
CA GLY A 92 8.07 -15.06 17.24
C GLY A 92 7.54 -13.62 17.16
N SER A 93 8.00 -12.72 18.02
CA SER A 93 7.45 -11.35 18.12
C SER A 93 7.72 -10.46 16.90
N ALA A 94 8.63 -10.87 16.00
CA ALA A 94 8.95 -10.16 14.77
C ALA A 94 8.46 -10.89 13.49
N SER A 95 7.77 -12.02 13.66
CA SER A 95 7.23 -12.78 12.53
C SER A 95 6.10 -12.01 11.85
N ILE A 96 6.10 -12.03 10.51
CA ILE A 96 5.03 -11.41 9.72
C ILE A 96 4.07 -12.49 9.24
N THR A 97 2.87 -12.44 9.78
CA THR A 97 1.75 -13.31 9.44
C THR A 97 0.55 -12.48 8.98
N SER A 98 -0.49 -13.16 8.46
CA SER A 98 -1.75 -12.51 8.07
C SER A 98 -2.37 -11.66 9.18
N ASP A 99 -2.20 -12.06 10.44
CA ASP A 99 -2.78 -11.38 11.60
C ASP A 99 -2.00 -10.12 11.98
N THR A 100 -0.70 -10.09 11.71
CA THR A 100 0.17 -8.92 11.96
C THR A 100 0.08 -7.85 10.89
N VAL A 101 -0.44 -8.19 9.70
CA VAL A 101 -0.65 -7.25 8.60
C VAL A 101 -2.03 -6.61 8.75
N THR A 102 -2.08 -5.30 8.98
CA THR A 102 -3.32 -4.55 9.17
C THR A 102 -3.80 -3.97 7.85
N CYS A 103 -5.05 -4.23 7.46
CA CYS A 103 -5.72 -3.53 6.36
C CYS A 103 -6.69 -2.50 6.95
N ALA A 104 -6.49 -1.22 6.63
CA ALA A 104 -7.36 -0.14 7.11
C ALA A 104 -7.54 0.95 6.04
N ARG A 105 -8.50 1.85 6.25
CA ARG A 105 -8.58 3.08 5.46
C ARG A 105 -7.48 4.04 5.90
N CYS A 106 -6.81 4.67 4.94
CA CYS A 106 -5.81 5.71 5.22
C CYS A 106 -6.26 7.06 4.64
N PRO A 107 -6.07 8.17 5.38
CA PRO A 107 -6.29 9.51 4.84
C PRO A 107 -5.14 9.98 3.95
N THR A 108 -3.97 9.34 4.03
CA THR A 108 -2.79 9.66 3.24
C THR A 108 -2.79 8.86 1.93
N SER A 109 -2.25 9.45 0.85
CA SER A 109 -2.23 8.82 -0.48
C SER A 109 -1.25 7.65 -0.67
N GLN A 110 -0.73 7.08 0.43
CA GLN A 110 0.19 5.94 0.38
C GLN A 110 -0.58 4.61 0.28
N ALA A 111 0.02 3.59 -0.34
CA ALA A 111 -0.62 2.27 -0.46
C ALA A 111 -0.38 1.38 0.78
N GLY A 112 0.68 1.63 1.53
CA GLY A 112 1.05 0.88 2.72
C GLY A 112 2.22 1.51 3.46
N GLY A 113 2.70 0.83 4.50
CA GLY A 113 3.89 1.22 5.24
C GLY A 113 4.27 0.17 6.29
N PHE A 114 5.57 0.04 6.55
CA PHE A 114 6.13 -0.76 7.63
C PHE A 114 6.57 0.10 8.82
N SER A 115 6.24 -0.36 10.03
CA SER A 115 6.74 0.19 11.29
C SER A 115 7.29 -0.94 12.17
N PRO A 116 8.51 -0.82 12.72
CA PRO A 116 9.06 -1.84 13.62
C PRO A 116 8.18 -2.17 14.83
N THR A 117 7.41 -1.19 15.29
CA THR A 117 6.53 -1.30 16.46
C THR A 117 5.11 -1.77 16.15
N HIS A 118 4.62 -1.54 14.93
CA HIS A 118 3.20 -1.77 14.57
C HIS A 118 3.03 -2.80 13.45
N GLY A 119 4.11 -3.29 12.86
CA GLY A 119 4.07 -4.21 11.73
C GLY A 119 3.76 -3.50 10.41
N ILE A 120 3.06 -4.18 9.51
CA ILE A 120 2.71 -3.67 8.19
C ILE A 120 1.28 -3.16 8.19
N LEU A 121 1.11 -1.91 7.73
CA LEU A 121 -0.17 -1.31 7.40
C LEU A 121 -0.37 -1.30 5.89
N ILE A 122 -1.53 -1.74 5.43
CA ILE A 122 -2.00 -1.60 4.05
C ILE A 122 -3.20 -0.65 4.03
N CYS A 123 -3.11 0.38 3.19
CA CYS A 123 -4.17 1.35 2.97
C CYS A 123 -5.16 0.82 1.93
N ALA A 124 -6.21 0.15 2.41
CA ALA A 124 -7.12 -0.65 1.60
C ALA A 124 -7.86 0.16 0.51
N ASN A 125 -8.13 1.45 0.77
CA ASN A 125 -8.72 2.41 -0.17
C ASN A 125 -7.79 2.78 -1.34
N HIS A 126 -6.47 2.63 -1.18
CA HIS A 126 -5.48 2.90 -2.23
C HIS A 126 -5.06 1.65 -3.02
N ILE A 127 -5.64 0.49 -2.71
CA ILE A 127 -5.40 -0.76 -3.42
C ILE A 127 -6.36 -0.90 -4.60
N ARG A 128 -5.82 -1.12 -5.80
CA ARG A 128 -6.60 -1.16 -7.04
C ARG A 128 -7.14 -2.55 -7.31
N ASN A 129 -6.27 -3.54 -7.17
CA ASN A 129 -6.56 -4.95 -7.42
C ASN A 129 -5.59 -5.82 -6.61
N ARG A 130 -5.81 -7.14 -6.65
CA ARG A 130 -5.02 -8.12 -5.94
C ARG A 130 -3.52 -8.04 -6.28
N GLY A 131 -3.14 -7.84 -7.55
CA GLY A 131 -1.74 -7.67 -7.94
C GLY A 131 -1.10 -6.42 -7.33
N HIS A 132 -1.84 -5.31 -7.23
CA HIS A 132 -1.36 -4.12 -6.53
C HIS A 132 -1.09 -4.42 -5.05
N LEU A 133 -1.97 -5.17 -4.39
CA LEU A 133 -1.79 -5.56 -3.00
C LEU A 133 -0.58 -6.48 -2.80
N GLU A 134 -0.39 -7.46 -3.68
CA GLU A 134 0.77 -8.37 -3.62
C GLU A 134 2.07 -7.58 -3.70
N ASP A 135 2.19 -6.68 -4.69
CA ASP A 135 3.38 -5.85 -4.85
C ASP A 135 3.59 -4.92 -3.64
N THR A 136 2.54 -4.29 -3.11
CA THR A 136 2.65 -3.42 -1.92
C THR A 136 3.06 -4.21 -0.68
N LEU A 137 2.42 -5.35 -0.43
CA LEU A 137 2.76 -6.19 0.73
C LEU A 137 4.20 -6.70 0.63
N ALA A 138 4.63 -7.14 -0.56
CA ALA A 138 6.01 -7.58 -0.79
C ALA A 138 7.02 -6.44 -0.55
N HIS A 139 6.69 -5.22 -0.98
CA HIS A 139 7.51 -4.03 -0.73
C HIS A 139 7.70 -3.79 0.78
N GLU A 140 6.61 -3.75 1.54
CA GLU A 140 6.68 -3.55 2.99
C GLU A 140 7.37 -4.71 3.72
N MET A 141 7.24 -5.95 3.24
CA MET A 141 7.98 -7.08 3.79
C MET A 141 9.49 -6.99 3.53
N VAL A 142 9.92 -6.41 2.41
CA VAL A 142 11.35 -6.13 2.18
C VAL A 142 11.87 -5.11 3.17
N HIS A 143 11.11 -4.05 3.47
CA HIS A 143 11.47 -3.11 4.52
C HIS A 143 11.58 -3.78 5.89
N ALA A 144 10.65 -4.67 6.23
CA ALA A 144 10.73 -5.42 7.48
C ALA A 144 11.95 -6.36 7.53
N TYR A 145 12.24 -7.05 6.44
CA TYR A 145 13.44 -7.89 6.32
C TYR A 145 14.71 -7.06 6.49
N ASP A 146 14.82 -5.93 5.78
CA ASP A 146 16.00 -5.06 5.86
C ASP A 146 16.18 -4.49 7.28
N HIS A 147 15.08 -4.14 7.95
CA HIS A 147 15.08 -3.69 9.34
C HIS A 147 15.69 -4.71 10.31
N MET A 148 15.42 -6.01 10.11
CA MET A 148 15.97 -7.06 10.96
C MET A 148 17.39 -7.46 10.54
N ARG A 149 17.70 -7.41 9.25
CA ARG A 149 18.97 -7.92 8.72
C ARG A 149 20.12 -6.93 8.88
N PHE A 150 19.85 -5.62 8.78
CA PHE A 150 20.86 -4.57 8.70
C PHE A 150 20.72 -3.55 9.83
N LYS A 151 21.84 -2.90 10.15
CA LYS A 151 21.88 -1.75 11.07
C LYS A 151 21.59 -0.49 10.26
N LEU A 152 20.34 -0.05 10.27
CA LEU A 152 19.87 1.08 9.50
C LEU A 152 19.79 2.33 10.36
N ASP A 153 20.34 3.43 9.87
CA ASP A 153 20.14 4.76 10.43
C ASP A 153 18.97 5.44 9.69
N PRO A 154 17.86 5.78 10.38
CA PRO A 154 16.70 6.42 9.74
C PRO A 154 17.00 7.82 9.17
N TYR A 155 18.08 8.49 9.62
CA TYR A 155 18.49 9.80 9.16
C TYR A 155 19.54 9.76 8.03
N ASP A 156 20.13 8.60 7.78
CA ASP A 156 21.05 8.41 6.66
C ASP A 156 20.29 8.16 5.36
N LEU A 157 20.34 9.14 4.46
CA LEU A 157 19.68 9.07 3.16
C LEU A 157 20.23 7.95 2.27
N ARG A 158 21.47 7.51 2.46
CA ARG A 158 22.04 6.37 1.71
C ARG A 158 21.40 5.07 2.15
N HIS A 159 21.24 4.87 3.46
CA HIS A 159 20.52 3.71 3.98
C HIS A 159 19.07 3.71 3.49
N ALA A 160 18.41 4.86 3.52
CA ALA A 160 17.08 5.02 2.92
C ALA A 160 17.08 4.61 1.45
N ALA A 161 17.92 5.21 0.61
CA ALA A 161 17.99 4.88 -0.82
C ALA A 161 18.20 3.38 -1.07
N CYS A 162 19.14 2.74 -0.36
CA CYS A 162 19.40 1.31 -0.47
C CYS A 162 18.18 0.44 -0.16
N MET A 163 17.41 0.78 0.89
CA MET A 163 16.18 0.06 1.23
C MET A 163 15.10 0.24 0.16
N GLU A 164 14.89 1.47 -0.30
CA GLU A 164 13.86 1.78 -1.30
C GLU A 164 14.17 1.14 -2.67
N ILE A 165 15.45 1.14 -3.07
CA ILE A 165 15.93 0.46 -4.29
C ILE A 165 15.65 -1.04 -4.18
N ARG A 166 15.98 -1.67 -3.05
CA ARG A 166 15.77 -3.10 -2.85
C ARG A 166 14.28 -3.45 -2.83
N ALA A 167 13.48 -2.70 -2.09
CA ALA A 167 12.04 -2.91 -2.01
C ALA A 167 11.37 -2.75 -3.40
N SER A 168 11.76 -1.72 -4.16
CA SER A 168 11.27 -1.50 -5.52
C SER A 168 11.70 -2.59 -6.50
N THR A 169 12.91 -3.14 -6.31
CA THR A 169 13.46 -4.18 -7.19
C THR A 169 12.81 -5.55 -6.94
N LEU A 170 12.58 -5.92 -5.68
CA LEU A 170 12.14 -7.27 -5.29
C LEU A 170 10.63 -7.43 -5.18
N SER A 171 9.89 -6.35 -4.95
CA SER A 171 8.44 -6.41 -4.71
C SER A 171 7.59 -6.77 -5.93
N GLY A 172 8.10 -6.48 -7.14
CA GLY A 172 7.33 -6.61 -8.38
C GLY A 172 6.60 -5.33 -8.80
N GLU A 173 6.64 -4.26 -8.00
CA GLU A 173 5.95 -3.00 -8.32
C GLU A 173 6.45 -2.31 -9.60
N CYS A 174 7.66 -2.65 -10.04
CA CYS A 174 8.32 -2.14 -11.25
C CYS A 174 8.31 -3.12 -12.43
N ARG A 175 7.41 -4.11 -12.42
CA ARG A 175 7.18 -4.97 -13.60
C ARG A 175 6.81 -4.15 -14.83
N TRP A 176 7.42 -4.46 -15.96
CA TRP A 176 7.22 -3.73 -17.23
C TRP A 176 5.75 -3.54 -17.59
N GLY A 177 4.92 -4.60 -17.50
CA GLY A 177 3.50 -4.49 -17.82
C GLY A 177 2.74 -3.50 -16.93
N ARG A 178 3.10 -3.39 -15.65
CA ARG A 178 2.50 -2.42 -14.73
C ARG A 178 2.88 -0.98 -15.11
N GLU A 179 4.15 -0.76 -15.45
CA GLU A 179 4.66 0.53 -15.95
C GLU A 179 3.96 0.95 -17.26
N PHE A 180 3.86 0.03 -18.21
CA PHE A 180 3.30 0.27 -19.54
C PHE A 180 1.78 0.50 -19.50
N PHE A 181 1.02 -0.45 -18.94
CA PHE A 181 -0.45 -0.42 -19.01
C PHE A 181 -1.10 0.47 -17.96
N THR A 182 -0.44 0.72 -16.83
CA THR A 182 -1.10 1.39 -15.69
C THR A 182 -0.46 2.72 -15.29
N ARG A 183 0.82 2.96 -15.63
CA ARG A 183 1.54 4.20 -15.27
C ARG A 183 1.95 5.01 -16.50
N GLY A 184 1.57 4.58 -17.71
CA GLY A 184 1.80 5.32 -18.95
C GLY A 184 3.28 5.45 -19.32
N GLN A 185 4.14 4.53 -18.87
CA GLN A 185 5.57 4.53 -19.16
C GLN A 185 5.82 3.57 -20.33
N TRP A 186 6.01 4.13 -21.52
CA TRP A 186 6.02 3.34 -22.77
C TRP A 186 7.41 2.92 -23.25
N GLY A 187 8.45 3.14 -22.44
CA GLY A 187 9.77 2.68 -22.79
C GLY A 187 9.85 1.15 -22.82
N LEU A 188 10.75 0.62 -23.63
CA LEU A 188 10.95 -0.83 -23.79
C LEU A 188 12.22 -1.30 -23.09
N THR A 189 13.29 -0.52 -23.20
CA THR A 189 14.58 -0.81 -22.58
C THR A 189 14.67 -0.19 -21.19
N GLN A 190 15.40 -0.85 -20.28
CA GLN A 190 15.78 -0.33 -18.96
C GLN A 190 14.63 0.10 -18.03
N GLN A 191 13.38 -0.26 -18.33
CA GLN A 191 12.21 0.17 -17.56
C GLN A 191 12.25 -0.21 -16.08
N LEU A 192 12.80 -1.39 -15.76
CA LEU A 192 12.98 -1.78 -14.36
C LEU A 192 13.88 -0.78 -13.63
N GLN A 193 15.03 -0.43 -14.21
CA GLN A 193 15.98 0.50 -13.59
C GLN A 193 15.39 1.91 -13.49
N GLU A 194 14.73 2.39 -14.54
CA GLU A 194 14.06 3.70 -14.54
C GLU A 194 12.95 3.75 -13.47
N CYS A 195 12.13 2.71 -13.38
CA CYS A 195 11.08 2.64 -12.36
C CYS A 195 11.67 2.59 -10.95
N VAL A 196 12.67 1.74 -10.70
CA VAL A 196 13.31 1.59 -9.39
C VAL A 196 13.96 2.92 -8.97
N ARG A 197 14.71 3.56 -9.87
CA ARG A 197 15.31 4.88 -9.61
C ARG A 197 14.23 5.90 -9.25
N ARG A 198 13.20 6.04 -10.08
CA ARG A 198 12.10 6.99 -9.84
C ARG A 198 11.39 6.74 -8.51
N ARG A 199 11.08 5.49 -8.18
CA ARG A 199 10.38 5.12 -6.93
C ARG A 199 11.26 5.40 -5.70
N ALA A 200 12.53 5.01 -5.75
CA ALA A 200 13.47 5.28 -4.68
C ALA A 200 13.68 6.79 -4.47
N THR A 201 13.85 7.57 -5.54
CA THR A 201 13.99 9.04 -5.45
C THR A 201 12.77 9.67 -4.79
N LEU A 202 11.54 9.30 -5.20
CA LEU A 202 10.33 9.85 -4.59
C LEU A 202 10.21 9.52 -3.09
N SER A 203 10.59 8.30 -2.71
CA SER A 203 10.54 7.89 -1.30
C SER A 203 11.62 8.59 -0.46
N VAL A 204 12.83 8.75 -0.99
CA VAL A 204 13.93 9.49 -0.34
C VAL A 204 13.58 10.98 -0.20
N ALA A 205 13.01 11.60 -1.24
CA ALA A 205 12.62 13.00 -1.24
C ALA A 205 11.53 13.31 -0.20
N ALA A 206 10.65 12.34 0.09
CA ALA A 206 9.61 12.49 1.12
C ALA A 206 10.15 12.46 2.57
N ARG A 207 11.45 12.19 2.78
CA ARG A 207 12.04 12.09 4.11
C ARG A 207 12.45 13.47 4.65
N PRO A 208 12.24 13.74 5.95
CA PRO A 208 12.59 15.03 6.56
C PRO A 208 14.08 15.42 6.46
N ALA A 209 14.97 14.44 6.35
CA ALA A 209 16.42 14.68 6.23
C ALA A 209 16.85 15.09 4.80
N CYS A 210 15.98 14.90 3.80
CA CYS A 210 16.26 15.27 2.41
C CYS A 210 15.92 16.74 2.18
N LYS A 211 16.86 17.50 1.61
CA LYS A 211 16.69 18.94 1.39
C LYS A 211 15.83 19.26 0.18
N ASP A 212 16.08 18.56 -0.93
CA ASP A 212 15.43 18.76 -2.22
C ASP A 212 15.49 17.48 -3.07
N ASP A 213 14.73 17.48 -4.16
CA ASP A 213 14.68 16.37 -5.11
C ASP A 213 16.04 16.10 -5.78
N VAL A 214 16.89 17.12 -5.92
CA VAL A 214 18.23 16.99 -6.53
C VAL A 214 19.14 16.15 -5.63
N GLN A 215 19.08 16.36 -4.32
CA GLN A 215 19.77 15.53 -3.34
C GLN A 215 19.24 14.10 -3.38
N ALA A 216 17.91 13.91 -3.46
CA ALA A 216 17.32 12.58 -3.53
C ALA A 216 17.79 11.80 -4.77
N VAL A 217 17.80 12.45 -5.94
CA VAL A 217 18.31 11.85 -7.19
C VAL A 217 19.78 11.48 -7.03
N ARG A 218 20.61 12.41 -6.52
CA ARG A 218 22.04 12.17 -6.36
C ARG A 218 22.31 10.97 -5.44
N VAL A 219 21.64 10.88 -4.30
CA VAL A 219 21.86 9.79 -3.32
C VAL A 219 21.39 8.44 -3.87
N VAL A 220 20.37 8.41 -4.71
CA VAL A 220 19.90 7.17 -5.37
C VAL A 220 20.82 6.73 -6.51
N ASP A 221 21.50 7.67 -7.17
CA ASP A 221 22.40 7.43 -8.31
C ASP A 221 23.88 7.21 -7.93
N GLU A 222 24.21 7.30 -6.63
CA GLU A 222 25.55 7.01 -6.07
C GLU A 222 25.91 5.52 -6.15
#